data_AF-A0A6J6DJ82-F1
#
_entry.id   AF-A0A6J6DJ82-F1
#
_cell.length_a   1.000
_cell.length_b   1.000
_cell.length_c   1.000
_cell.angle_alpha   90.00
_cell.angle_beta   90.00
_cell.angle_gamma   90.00
#
_symmetry.space_group_name_H-M   'P 1'
#
loop_
_entity.id
_entity.type
_entity.pdbx_description
1 polymer ?
#
loop_
_entity_poly.entity_id
_entity_poly.type
_entity_poly.pdbx_seq_one_letter_code
_entity_poly.pdbx_strand_id
1 'polypeptide(L)'
;MVPETMGHYRPAGGKMSESLFGDESPDCPQCGLEEPRPVIYGRASEEMVTAAKLGHIVLGGEEVPEAHRLWQCQGLECEYRF
;
A
#
# COMPACT_ATOMS: atom_id res chain seq x y z
N MET A 1 -18.09 -52.63 -5.21
CA MET A 1 -19.02 -51.71 -4.53
C MET A 1 -18.21 -50.53 -4.04
N VAL A 2 -18.36 -49.39 -4.70
CA VAL A 2 -18.03 -48.04 -4.18
C VAL A 2 -19.35 -47.38 -3.75
N PRO A 3 -19.33 -46.48 -2.75
CA PRO A 3 -19.08 -45.06 -3.04
C PRO A 3 -18.00 -44.50 -2.08
N GLU A 4 -16.97 -43.77 -2.52
CA GLU A 4 -17.01 -42.43 -3.14
C GLU A 4 -17.88 -41.44 -2.37
N THR A 5 -17.44 -41.07 -1.16
CA THR A 5 -17.73 -39.74 -0.62
C THR A 5 -16.51 -38.86 -0.85
N MET A 6 -16.45 -38.35 -2.08
CA MET A 6 -15.76 -37.11 -2.41
C MET A 6 -16.17 -36.06 -1.38
N GLY A 7 -15.29 -35.83 -0.39
CA GLY A 7 -15.29 -34.57 0.32
C GLY A 7 -15.03 -33.49 -0.72
N HIS A 8 -16.10 -32.82 -1.15
CA HIS A 8 -16.02 -31.60 -1.92
C HIS A 8 -15.10 -30.64 -1.16
N TYR A 9 -13.81 -30.59 -1.51
CA TYR A 9 -13.02 -29.40 -1.31
C TYR A 9 -13.65 -28.34 -2.19
N ARG A 10 -14.69 -27.66 -1.66
CA ARG A 10 -15.00 -26.30 -2.09
C ARG A 10 -13.69 -25.55 -1.87
N PRO A 11 -13.04 -24.97 -2.90
CA PRO A 11 -12.20 -23.83 -2.61
C PRO A 11 -13.17 -22.82 -2.00
N ALA A 12 -13.15 -22.69 -0.69
CA ALA A 12 -13.52 -21.44 -0.10
C ALA A 12 -12.62 -20.46 -0.86
N GLY A 13 -13.22 -19.59 -1.67
CA GLY A 13 -12.66 -18.28 -1.97
C GLY A 13 -12.58 -17.54 -0.63
N GLY A 14 -11.74 -18.07 0.27
CA GLY A 14 -11.31 -17.48 1.50
C GLY A 14 -10.56 -16.27 1.03
N LYS A 15 -11.30 -15.17 1.09
CA LYS A 15 -10.82 -13.80 1.03
C LYS A 15 -9.45 -13.84 1.66
N MET A 16 -8.43 -13.61 0.85
CA MET A 16 -7.06 -13.61 1.33
C MET A 16 -7.09 -12.64 2.50
N SER A 17 -6.92 -13.16 3.71
CA SER A 17 -6.78 -12.31 4.88
C SER A 17 -5.41 -11.67 4.70
N GLU A 18 -5.41 -10.53 4.01
CA GLU A 18 -4.30 -9.65 3.66
C GLU A 18 -3.67 -9.06 4.93
N SER A 19 -3.17 -9.92 5.80
CA SER A 19 -2.54 -9.52 7.07
C SER A 19 -1.34 -10.40 7.38
N LEU A 20 -0.55 -10.71 6.35
CA LEU A 20 0.78 -11.33 6.52
C LEU A 20 1.92 -10.31 6.60
N PHE A 21 1.61 -9.03 6.41
CA PHE A 21 2.52 -7.92 6.63
C PHE A 21 1.69 -6.86 7.34
N GLY A 22 2.05 -6.51 8.58
CA GLY A 22 1.37 -5.45 9.35
C GLY A 22 1.67 -4.06 8.80
N ASP A 23 1.46 -3.89 7.49
CA ASP A 23 1.63 -2.67 6.71
C ASP A 23 0.23 -2.17 6.34
N GLU A 24 -0.59 -1.93 7.37
CA GLU A 24 -1.87 -1.24 7.14
C GLU A 24 -1.53 0.20 6.75
N SER A 25 -1.66 0.48 5.45
CA SER A 25 -1.52 1.83 4.92
C SER A 25 -2.59 2.70 5.60
N PRO A 26 -2.21 3.75 6.34
CA PRO A 26 -3.15 4.50 7.16
C PRO A 26 -4.14 5.29 6.31
N ASP A 27 -5.39 5.45 6.76
CA ASP A 27 -6.33 6.32 6.06
C ASP A 27 -5.83 7.77 6.06
N CYS A 28 -6.09 8.50 4.97
CA CYS A 28 -5.75 9.91 4.94
C CYS A 28 -6.57 10.69 5.98
N PRO A 29 -5.96 11.38 6.96
CA PRO A 29 -6.70 12.11 7.98
C PRO A 29 -7.44 13.34 7.45
N GLN A 30 -7.16 13.77 6.20
CA GLN A 30 -7.79 14.93 5.58
C GLN A 30 -9.06 14.58 4.80
N CYS A 31 -9.06 13.47 4.06
CA CYS A 31 -10.17 13.10 3.17
C CYS A 31 -10.73 11.70 3.42
N GLY A 32 -10.12 10.90 4.30
CA GLY A 32 -10.55 9.54 4.63
C GLY A 32 -10.36 8.52 3.51
N LEU A 33 -9.54 8.83 2.50
CA LEU A 33 -9.22 7.86 1.44
C LEU A 33 -8.26 6.81 1.99
N GLU A 34 -8.59 5.57 1.66
CA GLU A 34 -7.78 4.37 1.89
C GLU A 34 -6.58 4.37 0.92
N GLU A 35 -5.53 3.61 1.24
CA GLU A 35 -4.34 3.39 0.39
C GLU A 35 -3.53 4.67 0.02
N PRO A 36 -2.98 5.41 0.99
CA PRO A 36 -2.00 6.46 0.68
C PRO A 36 -0.73 5.87 0.05
N ARG A 37 -0.02 6.69 -0.72
CA ARG A 37 1.28 6.35 -1.29
C ARG A 37 2.38 6.61 -0.27
N PRO A 38 3.34 5.69 -0.08
CA PRO A 38 4.48 5.93 0.79
C PRO A 38 5.40 7.01 0.20
N VAL A 39 5.88 7.88 1.07
CA VAL A 39 6.85 8.94 0.77
C VAL A 39 8.22 8.44 1.21
N ILE A 40 9.11 8.25 0.24
CA ILE A 40 10.48 7.81 0.50
C ILE A 40 11.42 9.01 0.39
N TYR A 41 12.20 9.23 1.45
CA TYR A 41 13.23 10.26 1.53
C TYR A 41 14.61 9.67 1.33
N GLY A 42 15.57 10.53 0.99
CA GLY A 42 16.94 10.14 0.67
C GLY A 42 17.20 10.11 -0.83
N ARG A 43 18.44 9.76 -1.17
CA ARG A 43 18.88 9.69 -2.57
C ARG A 43 18.14 8.57 -3.29
N ALA A 44 17.31 8.93 -4.26
CA ALA A 44 16.51 7.98 -5.02
C ALA A 44 17.38 7.14 -5.98
N SER A 45 17.17 5.82 -5.95
CA SER A 45 17.71 4.90 -6.95
C SER A 45 16.85 4.90 -8.22
N GLU A 46 17.36 4.39 -9.33
CA GLU A 46 16.64 4.36 -10.61
C GLU A 46 15.31 3.58 -10.53
N GLU A 47 15.29 2.48 -9.78
CA GLU A 47 14.09 1.68 -9.50
C GLU A 47 13.03 2.51 -8.75
N MET A 48 13.46 3.34 -7.80
CA MET A 48 12.56 4.21 -7.03
C MET A 48 11.99 5.33 -7.92
N VAL A 49 12.80 5.89 -8.81
CA VAL A 49 12.32 6.87 -9.81
C VAL A 49 11.27 6.23 -10.71
N THR A 50 11.47 4.97 -11.10
CA THR A 50 10.50 4.23 -11.91
C THR A 50 9.21 3.96 -11.13
N ALA A 51 9.31 3.51 -9.88
CA ALA A 51 8.16 3.29 -9.01
C ALA A 51 7.35 4.58 -8.77
N ALA A 52 8.03 5.72 -8.63
CA ALA A 52 7.38 7.02 -8.50
C ALA A 52 6.62 7.43 -9.77
N LYS A 53 7.20 7.18 -10.95
CA LYS A 53 6.52 7.42 -12.23
C LYS A 53 5.28 6.53 -12.43
N LEU A 54 5.33 5.31 -11.91
CA LEU A 54 4.20 4.37 -11.91
C LEU A 54 3.14 4.72 -10.84
N GLY A 55 3.45 5.68 -9.95
CA GLY A 55 2.54 6.12 -8.90
C GLY A 55 2.51 5.21 -7.67
N HIS A 56 3.44 4.26 -7.55
CA HIS A 56 3.53 3.37 -6.38
C HIS A 56 4.09 4.07 -5.15
N ILE A 57 4.98 5.05 -5.34
CA ILE A 57 5.63 5.79 -4.25
C ILE A 57 5.71 7.28 -4.60
N VAL A 58 6.03 8.09 -3.60
CA VAL A 58 6.33 9.52 -3.75
C VAL A 58 7.75 9.77 -3.26
N LEU A 59 8.53 10.55 -4.01
CA LEU A 59 9.87 10.94 -3.58
C LEU A 59 9.78 12.23 -2.76
N GLY A 60 10.17 12.16 -1.48
CA GLY A 60 10.07 13.26 -0.53
C GLY A 60 11.19 14.30 -0.62
N GLY A 61 12.31 13.95 -1.27
CA GLY A 61 13.55 14.73 -1.33
C GLY A 61 14.72 13.99 -0.70
N GLU A 62 15.95 14.51 -0.87
CA GLU A 62 17.16 13.88 -0.31
C GLU A 62 17.26 14.05 1.21
N GLU A 63 16.75 15.16 1.74
CA GLU A 63 16.72 15.46 3.17
C GLU A 63 15.45 14.89 3.81
N VAL A 64 15.60 14.20 4.94
CA VAL A 64 14.48 13.67 5.72
C VAL A 64 13.97 14.79 6.65
N PRO A 65 12.72 15.25 6.51
CA PRO A 65 12.17 16.25 7.41
C PRO A 65 11.98 15.67 8.83
N GLU A 66 12.18 16.50 9.87
CA GLU A 66 11.99 16.10 11.27
C GLU A 66 10.58 15.59 11.56
N ALA A 67 9.58 16.16 10.89
CA ALA A 67 8.24 15.59 10.83
C ALA A 67 8.24 14.49 9.76
N HIS A 68 8.41 13.23 10.18
CA HIS A 68 8.41 12.03 9.35
C HIS A 68 7.06 11.84 8.64
N ARG A 69 6.78 12.64 7.61
CA ARG A 69 5.60 12.52 6.77
C ARG A 69 5.84 11.41 5.76
N LEU A 70 5.55 10.18 6.17
CA LEU A 70 5.86 8.97 5.43
C LEU A 70 4.77 8.60 4.43
N TRP A 71 3.63 9.30 4.43
CA TRP A 71 2.51 8.98 3.56
C TRP A 71 2.02 10.23 2.83
N GLN A 72 1.59 10.04 1.58
CA GLN A 72 0.91 11.05 0.79
C GLN A 72 -0.42 10.48 0.28
N CYS A 73 -1.50 11.22 0.49
CA CYS A 73 -2.80 10.85 -0.05
C CYS A 73 -2.76 10.71 -1.59
N GLN A 74 -3.51 9.75 -2.10
CA GLN A 74 -3.70 9.53 -3.55
C GLN A 74 -5.02 10.16 -4.06
N GLY A 75 -5.71 10.96 -3.25
CA GLY A 75 -6.92 11.62 -3.67
C GLY A 75 -6.68 12.54 -4.85
N LEU A 76 -7.59 12.53 -5.83
CA LEU A 76 -7.53 13.37 -7.02
C LEU A 76 -7.36 14.87 -6.69
N GLU A 77 -7.91 15.29 -5.55
CA GLU A 77 -7.88 16.67 -5.05
C GLU A 77 -7.18 16.77 -3.67
N CYS A 78 -6.57 15.68 -3.18
CA CYS A 78 -5.95 15.61 -1.85
C CYS A 78 -4.51 15.12 -1.94
N GLU A 79 -3.55 16.03 -1.74
CA GLU A 79 -2.12 15.74 -1.75
C GLU A 79 -1.49 15.79 -0.34
N TYR A 80 -2.34 15.68 0.70
CA TYR A 80 -1.92 15.81 2.08
C TYR A 80 -0.86 14.79 2.46
N ARG A 81 0.22 15.26 3.09
CA ARG A 81 1.33 14.45 3.57
C ARG A 81 1.32 14.35 5.09
N PHE A 82 1.36 13.14 5.62
CA PHE A 82 1.22 12.84 7.03
C PHE A 82 2.16 11.73 7.49
#